data_AF-A0A7W1DMF7-F1
#
_entry.id   AF-A0A7W1DMF7-F1
#
_cell.length_a   1.000
_cell.length_b   1.000
_cell.length_c   1.000
_cell.angle_alpha   90.00
_cell.angle_beta   90.00
_cell.angle_gamma   90.00
#
_symmetry.space_group_name_H-M   'P 1'
#
loop_
_entity.id
_entity.type
_entity.pdbx_description
1 polymer ?
#
loop_
_entity_poly.entity_id
_entity_poly.type
_entity_poly.pdbx_seq_one_letter_code
_entity_poly.pdbx_strand_id
1 'polypeptide(L)'
;MTTHLTEDDLVLHFYGEMDPAAESEAVSHLAGCDQCRRSYTQLQRVLAAVDAMPTPALPEVFERIVWARLESALPPRRGWLRRWMLGPANLVWAAAVILLVAGAFFAGRLTNPPAGENATPMASAVDIQERILLSDIGEHLDRSQAMLIELVTAEQPDGRNEVDISLERERAEELVAANRLYRQSASGTGNSSVTQLLDELERLLVELAASPDPLSGEAMERVQQRVAAKDLLFKVRVVSTALRARQQHQQQTGGRAGA
;
A
#
# COMPACT_ATOMS: atom_id res chain seq x y z
N MET A 1 23.77 33.72 -20.65
CA MET A 1 22.50 33.48 -19.96
C MET A 1 22.56 34.21 -18.63
N THR A 2 21.68 35.19 -18.41
CA THR A 2 21.71 36.10 -17.25
C THR A 2 20.75 35.69 -16.13
N THR A 3 20.12 34.52 -16.24
CA THR A 3 19.22 33.97 -15.23
C THR A 3 19.99 33.04 -14.32
N HIS A 4 20.07 33.38 -13.04
CA HIS A 4 20.67 32.56 -11.99
C HIS A 4 19.63 31.60 -11.39
N LEU A 5 20.10 30.49 -10.81
CA LEU A 5 19.26 29.62 -9.98
C LEU A 5 18.72 30.40 -8.77
N THR A 6 17.46 30.15 -8.42
CA THR A 6 16.85 30.70 -7.21
C THR A 6 17.34 29.97 -5.96
N GLU A 7 17.07 30.52 -4.77
CA GLU A 7 17.40 29.84 -3.52
C GLU A 7 16.62 28.53 -3.36
N ASP A 8 15.35 28.50 -3.76
CA ASP A 8 14.51 27.30 -3.75
C ASP A 8 15.09 26.21 -4.66
N ASP A 9 15.58 26.56 -5.86
CA ASP A 9 16.23 25.61 -6.76
C ASP A 9 17.50 25.01 -6.13
N LEU A 10 18.28 25.81 -5.41
CA LEU A 10 19.48 25.34 -4.72
C LEU A 10 19.15 24.42 -3.53
N VAL A 11 18.04 24.67 -2.84
CA VAL A 11 17.54 23.81 -1.76
C VAL A 11 17.01 22.50 -2.30
N LEU A 12 16.20 22.53 -3.35
CA LEU A 12 15.70 21.32 -4.02
C LEU A 12 16.86 20.48 -4.58
N HIS A 13 17.85 21.13 -5.19
CA HIS A 13 19.08 20.47 -5.63
C HIS A 13 19.85 19.84 -4.47
N PHE A 14 19.94 20.52 -3.31
CA PHE A 14 20.61 19.98 -2.12
C PHE A 14 19.93 18.72 -1.58
N TYR A 15 18.60 18.68 -1.52
CA TYR A 15 17.85 17.51 -1.05
C TYR A 15 17.57 16.46 -2.13
N GLY A 16 17.93 16.73 -3.39
CA GLY A 16 17.67 15.83 -4.52
C GLY A 16 16.17 15.74 -4.88
N GLU A 17 15.41 16.79 -4.60
CA GLU A 17 13.95 16.87 -4.80
C GLU A 17 13.56 17.59 -6.09
N MET A 18 14.53 17.94 -6.95
CA MET A 18 14.24 18.50 -8.27
C MET A 18 13.70 17.43 -9.23
N ASP A 19 12.83 17.84 -10.15
CA ASP A 19 12.47 17.01 -11.29
C ASP A 19 13.72 16.69 -12.15
N PRO A 20 13.81 15.50 -12.78
CA PRO A 20 15.03 15.07 -13.48
C PRO A 20 15.54 16.04 -14.57
N ALA A 21 14.62 16.74 -15.25
CA ALA A 21 14.98 17.74 -16.24
C ALA A 21 15.63 18.99 -15.59
N ALA A 22 15.01 19.50 -14.52
CA ALA A 22 15.49 20.67 -13.79
C ALA A 22 16.82 20.39 -13.07
N GLU A 23 17.02 19.17 -12.57
CA GLU A 23 18.28 18.73 -11.96
C GLU A 23 19.45 18.79 -12.97
N SER A 24 19.23 18.30 -14.20
CA SER A 24 20.27 18.34 -15.24
C SER A 24 20.65 19.77 -15.64
N GLU A 25 19.66 20.68 -15.68
CA GLU A 25 19.88 22.09 -15.96
C GLU A 25 20.63 22.78 -14.80
N ALA A 26 20.24 22.51 -13.55
CA ALA A 26 20.90 23.04 -12.36
C ALA A 26 22.37 22.61 -12.28
N VAL A 27 22.66 21.32 -12.50
CA VAL A 27 24.04 20.80 -12.54
C VAL A 27 24.86 21.49 -13.64
N SER A 28 24.30 21.65 -14.84
CA SER A 28 24.97 22.34 -15.94
C SER A 28 25.25 23.81 -15.62
N HIS A 29 24.31 24.49 -14.96
CA HIS A 29 24.44 25.89 -14.55
C HIS A 29 25.48 26.06 -13.45
N LEU A 30 25.48 25.18 -12.45
CA LEU A 30 26.49 25.17 -11.37
C LEU A 30 27.90 24.89 -11.92
N ALA A 31 28.05 24.11 -12.98
CA ALA A 31 29.35 23.91 -13.62
C ALA A 31 29.89 25.20 -14.29
N GLY A 32 29.00 26.04 -14.84
CA GLY A 32 29.34 27.23 -15.61
C GLY A 32 29.25 28.57 -14.88
N CYS A 33 28.63 28.65 -13.70
CA CYS A 33 28.30 29.90 -13.02
C CYS A 33 28.93 30.02 -11.62
N ASP A 34 29.97 30.86 -11.50
CA ASP A 34 30.68 31.10 -10.22
C ASP A 34 29.78 31.66 -9.12
N GLN A 35 28.82 32.52 -9.47
CA GLN A 35 27.92 33.11 -8.49
C GLN A 35 27.01 32.06 -7.86
N CYS A 36 26.39 31.21 -8.67
CA CYS A 36 25.52 30.14 -8.17
C CYS A 36 26.31 29.10 -7.37
N ARG A 37 27.56 28.77 -7.76
CA ARG A 37 28.44 27.92 -6.95
C ARG A 37 28.69 28.48 -5.57
N ARG A 38 29.01 29.78 -5.47
CA ARG A 38 29.25 30.43 -4.16
C ARG A 38 28.00 30.40 -3.28
N SER A 39 26.82 30.70 -3.86
CA SER A 39 25.55 30.61 -3.13
C SER A 39 25.27 29.19 -2.66
N TYR A 40 25.50 28.18 -3.51
CA TYR A 40 25.32 26.77 -3.15
C TYR A 40 26.27 26.31 -2.03
N THR A 41 27.55 26.64 -2.11
CA THR A 41 28.52 26.34 -1.04
C THR A 41 28.20 27.08 0.26
N GLN A 42 27.57 28.25 0.20
CA GLN A 42 27.07 28.93 1.40
C GLN A 42 25.90 28.17 2.02
N LEU A 43 24.92 27.76 1.22
CA LEU A 43 23.79 26.95 1.65
C LEU A 43 24.24 25.63 2.29
N GLN A 44 25.14 24.89 1.64
CA GLN A 44 25.69 23.64 2.15
C GLN A 44 26.34 23.80 3.53
N ARG A 45 27.05 24.91 3.78
CA ARG A 45 27.65 25.18 5.10
C ARG A 45 26.62 25.45 6.18
N VAL A 46 25.54 26.15 5.85
CA VAL A 46 24.46 26.43 6.80
C VAL A 46 23.74 25.14 7.17
N LEU A 47 23.38 24.32 6.17
CA LEU A 47 22.67 23.06 6.40
C LEU A 47 23.56 22.02 7.12
N ALA A 48 24.84 21.92 6.77
CA ALA A 48 25.78 21.06 7.48
C ALA A 48 25.95 21.45 8.96
N ALA A 49 25.84 22.74 9.29
CA ALA A 49 25.86 23.19 10.68
C ALA A 49 24.61 22.76 11.47
N VAL A 50 23.47 22.63 10.78
CA VAL A 50 22.23 22.10 11.37
C VAL A 50 22.35 20.59 11.61
N ASP A 51 22.86 19.85 10.62
CA ASP A 51 23.05 18.39 10.73
C ASP A 51 24.09 18.00 11.78
N ALA A 52 25.09 18.86 12.03
CA ALA A 52 26.11 18.65 13.06
C ALA A 52 25.59 18.85 14.49
N MET A 53 24.34 19.31 14.68
CA MET A 53 23.78 19.46 16.01
C MET A 53 23.56 18.10 16.68
N PRO A 54 23.95 17.93 17.95
CA PRO A 54 23.75 16.66 18.65
C PRO A 54 22.27 16.36 18.75
N THR A 55 21.85 15.22 18.20
CA THR A 55 20.49 14.72 18.36
C THR A 55 20.33 14.25 19.81
N PRO A 56 19.39 14.80 20.60
CA PRO A 56 19.19 14.36 21.97
C PRO A 56 18.72 12.91 21.97
N ALA A 57 19.30 12.08 22.85
CA ALA A 57 18.80 10.73 23.07
C ALA A 57 17.35 10.80 23.55
N LEU A 58 16.45 10.10 22.87
CA LEU A 58 15.05 10.06 23.27
C LEU A 58 14.89 9.16 24.51
N PRO A 59 14.10 9.58 25.51
CA PRO A 59 13.76 8.71 26.63
C PRO A 59 13.00 7.45 26.16
N GLU A 60 13.24 6.30 26.79
CA GLU A 60 12.55 5.02 26.55
C GLU A 60 11.00 5.09 26.64
N VAL A 61 10.46 6.16 27.24
CA VAL A 61 9.03 6.38 27.44
C VAL A 61 8.44 7.36 26.43
N PHE A 62 9.29 8.03 25.63
CA PHE A 62 8.88 9.07 24.70
C PHE A 62 7.81 8.57 23.73
N GLU A 63 8.03 7.40 23.12
CA GLU A 63 7.10 6.81 22.17
C GLU A 63 5.73 6.55 22.78
N ARG A 64 5.67 5.96 23.99
CA ARG A 64 4.41 5.73 24.71
C ARG A 64 3.65 7.03 24.97
N ILE A 65 4.36 8.10 25.35
CA ILE A 65 3.74 9.40 25.63
C ILE A 65 3.19 10.02 24.34
N VAL A 66 3.95 9.95 23.25
CA VAL A 66 3.52 10.45 21.94
C VAL A 66 2.32 9.66 21.43
N TRP A 67 2.38 8.32 21.51
CA TRP A 67 1.28 7.48 21.03
C TRP A 67 0.00 7.66 21.82
N ALA A 68 0.06 7.72 23.15
CA ALA A 68 -1.11 7.98 23.98
C ALA A 68 -1.79 9.32 23.65
N ARG A 69 -0.99 10.34 23.27
CA ARG A 69 -1.51 11.64 22.87
C ARG A 69 -2.08 11.63 21.45
N LEU A 70 -1.40 10.95 20.52
CA LEU A 70 -1.81 10.88 19.12
C LEU A 70 -3.05 9.99 18.91
N GLU A 71 -3.19 8.90 19.66
CA GLU A 71 -4.37 8.04 19.64
C GLU A 71 -5.67 8.83 19.88
N SER A 72 -5.64 9.79 20.80
CA SER A 72 -6.79 10.65 21.09
C SER A 72 -7.18 11.61 19.96
N ALA A 73 -6.22 11.93 19.07
CA ALA A 73 -6.43 12.83 17.94
C ALA A 73 -6.77 12.09 16.64
N LEU A 74 -6.62 10.77 16.61
CA LEU A 74 -6.97 9.96 15.45
C LEU A 74 -8.48 9.68 15.43
N PRO A 75 -9.14 9.82 14.27
CA PRO A 75 -10.56 9.51 14.16
C PRO A 75 -10.79 8.02 14.50
N PRO A 76 -11.81 7.70 15.32
CA PRO A 76 -12.08 6.32 15.69
C PRO A 76 -12.41 5.50 14.43
N ARG A 77 -11.48 4.64 14.01
CA ARG A 77 -11.62 3.79 12.81
C ARG A 77 -12.67 2.68 12.94
N ARG A 78 -13.42 2.61 14.05
CA ARG A 78 -14.21 1.42 14.44
C ARG A 78 -15.73 1.62 14.55
N GLY A 79 -16.26 2.75 14.10
CA GLY A 79 -17.70 3.07 14.28
C GLY A 79 -18.60 2.83 13.06
N TRP A 80 -18.12 3.09 11.85
CA TRP A 80 -18.99 3.20 10.67
C TRP A 80 -19.47 1.84 10.12
N LEU A 81 -18.56 0.88 9.95
CA LEU A 81 -18.87 -0.47 9.45
C LEU A 81 -19.89 -1.21 10.34
N ARG A 82 -19.74 -1.12 11.67
CA ARG A 82 -20.64 -1.78 12.63
C ARG A 82 -22.03 -1.12 12.72
N ARG A 83 -22.10 0.21 12.55
CA ARG A 83 -23.35 0.97 12.48
C ARG A 83 -24.13 0.65 11.19
N TRP A 84 -23.42 0.39 10.09
CA TRP A 84 -24.00 0.01 8.82
C TRP A 84 -24.44 -1.46 8.77
N MET A 85 -23.72 -2.40 9.42
CA MET A 85 -24.14 -3.81 9.41
C MET A 85 -25.30 -4.16 10.35
N LEU A 86 -25.44 -3.48 11.50
CA LEU A 86 -26.41 -3.85 12.55
C LEU A 86 -27.59 -2.88 12.70
N GLY A 87 -27.84 -2.00 11.72
CA GLY A 87 -29.03 -1.15 11.71
C GLY A 87 -30.30 -1.96 11.41
N PRO A 88 -31.41 -1.77 12.15
CA PRO A 88 -32.65 -2.53 11.96
C PRO A 88 -33.26 -2.37 10.55
N ALA A 89 -32.93 -1.30 9.85
CA ALA A 89 -33.34 -1.07 8.45
C ALA A 89 -32.66 -2.04 7.46
N ASN A 90 -31.47 -2.58 7.76
CA ASN A 90 -30.68 -3.37 6.81
C ASN A 90 -31.04 -4.87 6.85
N LEU A 91 -31.69 -5.34 7.91
CA LEU A 91 -32.29 -6.68 7.97
C LEU A 91 -33.49 -6.81 7.01
N VAL A 92 -34.23 -5.72 6.78
CA VAL A 92 -35.34 -5.69 5.82
C VAL A 92 -34.82 -5.82 4.38
N TRP A 93 -33.71 -5.14 4.06
CA TRP A 93 -33.07 -5.26 2.75
C TRP A 93 -32.47 -6.64 2.50
N ALA A 94 -31.87 -7.27 3.52
CA ALA A 94 -31.36 -8.64 3.40
C ALA A 94 -32.48 -9.65 3.09
N ALA A 95 -33.65 -9.54 3.74
CA ALA A 95 -34.80 -10.38 3.46
C ALA A 95 -35.35 -10.15 2.04
N ALA A 96 -35.40 -8.89 1.58
CA ALA A 96 -35.86 -8.55 0.23
C ALA A 96 -34.94 -9.12 -0.86
N VAL A 97 -33.61 -9.06 -0.67
CA VAL A 97 -32.64 -9.64 -1.61
C VAL A 97 -32.77 -11.17 -1.69
N ILE A 98 -32.94 -11.85 -0.54
CA ILE A 98 -33.15 -13.30 -0.52
C ILE A 98 -34.43 -13.69 -1.28
N LEU A 99 -35.51 -12.92 -1.10
CA LEU A 99 -36.79 -13.16 -1.78
C LEU A 99 -36.70 -12.89 -3.29
N LEU A 100 -35.93 -11.86 -3.70
CA LEU A 100 -35.64 -11.58 -5.11
C LEU A 100 -34.79 -12.68 -5.76
N VAL A 101 -33.74 -13.15 -5.08
CA VAL A 101 -32.88 -14.24 -5.58
C VAL A 101 -33.66 -15.54 -5.69
N ALA A 102 -34.49 -15.87 -4.70
CA ALA A 102 -35.37 -17.04 -4.74
C ALA A 102 -36.41 -16.93 -5.88
N GLY A 103 -37.01 -15.76 -6.06
CA GLY A 103 -37.94 -15.49 -7.15
C GLY A 103 -37.29 -15.60 -8.53
N ALA A 104 -36.11 -14.99 -8.72
CA ALA A 104 -35.34 -15.07 -9.96
C ALA A 104 -34.87 -16.49 -10.27
N PHE A 105 -34.43 -17.25 -9.26
CA PHE A 105 -34.02 -18.64 -9.41
C PHE A 105 -35.18 -19.55 -9.83
N PHE A 106 -36.36 -19.39 -9.22
CA PHE A 106 -37.54 -20.16 -9.60
C PHE A 106 -38.12 -19.72 -10.95
N ALA A 107 -38.11 -18.42 -11.26
CA ALA A 107 -38.55 -17.90 -12.57
C ALA A 107 -37.64 -18.39 -13.71
N GLY A 108 -36.32 -18.37 -13.52
CA GLY A 108 -35.35 -18.88 -14.49
C GLY A 108 -35.37 -20.40 -14.66
N ARG A 109 -35.83 -21.15 -13.65
CA ARG A 109 -35.96 -22.61 -13.73
C ARG A 109 -37.23 -23.07 -14.47
N LEU A 110 -38.31 -22.30 -14.43
CA LEU A 110 -39.59 -22.66 -15.08
C LEU A 110 -39.80 -22.01 -16.45
N THR A 111 -39.07 -20.94 -16.76
CA THR A 111 -39.13 -20.31 -18.08
C THR A 111 -37.73 -20.25 -18.64
N ASN A 112 -37.47 -21.04 -19.70
CA ASN A 112 -36.29 -20.86 -20.55
C ASN A 112 -36.75 -20.10 -21.81
N PRO A 113 -36.93 -18.77 -21.76
CA PRO A 113 -37.09 -18.00 -22.98
C PRO A 113 -35.71 -17.83 -23.65
N PRO A 114 -35.62 -17.90 -24.99
CA PRO A 114 -34.40 -17.47 -25.68
C PRO A 114 -34.16 -15.99 -25.37
N ALA A 115 -32.95 -15.68 -24.91
CA ALA A 115 -32.54 -14.34 -24.53
C ALA A 115 -32.74 -13.37 -25.69
N GLY A 116 -33.72 -12.48 -25.54
CA GLY A 116 -33.90 -11.32 -26.40
C GLY A 116 -32.79 -10.32 -26.10
N GLU A 117 -31.95 -10.08 -27.10
CA GLU A 117 -31.14 -8.87 -27.25
C GLU A 117 -32.01 -7.65 -26.97
N ASN A 118 -31.64 -6.87 -25.95
CA ASN A 118 -31.78 -5.41 -25.85
C ASN A 118 -31.42 -5.00 -24.42
N ALA A 119 -30.11 -5.01 -24.12
CA ALA A 119 -29.57 -4.30 -22.97
C ALA A 119 -28.61 -3.23 -23.50
N THR A 120 -29.05 -1.98 -23.43
CA THR A 120 -28.20 -0.79 -23.53
C THR A 120 -26.97 -0.92 -22.63
N PRO A 121 -25.77 -0.48 -23.05
CA PRO A 121 -24.54 -0.66 -22.28
C PRO A 121 -24.53 0.33 -21.11
N MET A 122 -25.18 -0.04 -20.02
CA MET A 122 -24.78 0.42 -18.70
C MET A 122 -23.37 -0.15 -18.48
N ALA A 123 -22.40 0.67 -18.05
CA ALA A 123 -21.06 0.20 -17.68
C ALA A 123 -21.20 -1.14 -16.95
N SER A 124 -20.63 -2.19 -17.54
CA SER A 124 -21.07 -3.54 -17.22
C SER A 124 -20.83 -3.81 -15.74
N ALA A 125 -21.68 -4.59 -15.06
CA ALA A 125 -21.44 -4.97 -13.66
C ALA A 125 -20.02 -5.58 -13.45
N VAL A 126 -19.45 -6.12 -14.53
CA VAL A 126 -18.09 -6.62 -14.62
C VAL A 126 -17.05 -5.50 -14.47
N ASP A 127 -17.22 -4.34 -15.11
CA ASP A 127 -16.30 -3.19 -14.99
C ASP A 127 -16.28 -2.62 -13.58
N ILE A 128 -17.44 -2.55 -12.91
CA ILE A 128 -17.53 -2.08 -11.53
C ILE A 128 -16.85 -3.08 -10.58
N GLN A 129 -17.11 -4.38 -10.77
CA GLN A 129 -16.48 -5.44 -9.99
C GLN A 129 -14.96 -5.46 -10.17
N GLU A 130 -14.47 -5.26 -11.39
CA GLU A 130 -13.03 -5.20 -11.68
C GLU A 130 -12.38 -4.01 -10.97
N ARG A 131 -13.01 -2.83 -10.97
CA ARG A 131 -12.50 -1.63 -10.29
C ARG A 131 -12.41 -1.81 -8.78
N ILE A 132 -13.44 -2.41 -8.17
CA ILE A 132 -13.46 -2.74 -6.75
C ILE A 132 -12.35 -3.75 -6.43
N LEU A 133 -12.24 -4.82 -7.22
CA LEU A 133 -11.20 -5.83 -7.05
C LEU A 133 -9.78 -5.23 -7.15
N LEU A 134 -9.53 -4.38 -8.14
CA LEU A 134 -8.23 -3.70 -8.28
C LEU A 134 -7.93 -2.80 -7.08
N SER A 135 -8.94 -2.10 -6.55
CA SER A 135 -8.83 -1.28 -5.33
C SER A 135 -8.45 -2.13 -4.12
N ASP A 136 -9.17 -3.22 -3.90
CA ASP A 136 -9.00 -4.11 -2.75
C ASP A 136 -7.63 -4.81 -2.80
N ILE A 137 -7.17 -5.24 -3.99
CA ILE A 137 -5.83 -5.81 -4.17
C ILE A 137 -4.76 -4.76 -3.87
N GLY A 138 -4.94 -3.51 -4.31
CA GLY A 138 -4.00 -2.42 -4.02
C GLY A 138 -3.84 -2.20 -2.53
N GLU A 139 -4.96 -2.13 -1.79
CA GLU A 139 -4.94 -1.95 -0.33
C GLU A 139 -4.31 -3.15 0.38
N HIS A 140 -4.60 -4.38 -0.07
CA HIS A 140 -3.98 -5.59 0.47
C HIS A 140 -2.45 -5.60 0.30
N LEU A 141 -1.95 -5.17 -0.86
CA LEU A 141 -0.52 -5.04 -1.11
C LEU A 141 0.12 -3.98 -0.21
N ASP A 142 -0.56 -2.85 0.03
CA ASP A 142 -0.07 -1.81 0.94
C ASP A 142 0.03 -2.32 2.39
N ARG A 143 -0.97 -3.07 2.88
CA ARG A 143 -0.92 -3.69 4.22
C ARG A 143 0.20 -4.74 4.31
N SER A 144 0.37 -5.54 3.26
CA SER A 144 1.45 -6.53 3.18
C SER A 144 2.83 -5.85 3.17
N GLN A 145 2.97 -4.72 2.48
CA GLN A 145 4.23 -3.95 2.45
C GLN A 145 4.58 -3.41 3.84
N ALA A 146 3.62 -2.81 4.54
CA ALA A 146 3.84 -2.26 5.88
C ALA A 146 4.36 -3.34 6.84
N MET A 147 3.70 -4.50 6.86
CA MET A 147 4.09 -5.64 7.69
C MET A 147 5.49 -6.20 7.34
N LEU A 148 5.84 -6.26 6.05
CA LEU A 148 7.18 -6.67 5.63
C LEU A 148 8.28 -5.67 6.04
N ILE A 149 7.98 -4.36 6.01
CA ILE A 149 8.91 -3.33 6.47
C ILE A 149 9.12 -3.46 7.98
N GLU A 150 8.05 -3.61 8.75
CA GLU A 150 8.11 -3.82 10.19
C GLU A 150 8.93 -5.07 10.53
N LEU A 151 8.75 -6.17 9.79
CA LEU A 151 9.51 -7.40 9.99
C LEU A 151 11.01 -7.27 9.66
N VAL A 152 11.35 -6.51 8.62
CA VAL A 152 12.76 -6.25 8.24
C VAL A 152 13.43 -5.27 9.19
N THR A 153 12.66 -4.36 9.78
CA THR A 153 13.13 -3.37 10.75
C THR A 153 13.05 -3.88 12.19
N ALA A 154 12.51 -5.08 12.42
CA ALA A 154 12.42 -5.68 13.75
C ALA A 154 13.83 -5.97 14.27
N GLU A 155 14.28 -5.13 15.20
CA GLU A 155 15.57 -5.27 15.85
C GLU A 155 15.48 -6.21 17.06
N GLN A 156 16.55 -6.96 17.27
CA GLN A 156 16.68 -7.86 18.39
C GLN A 156 16.91 -7.04 19.67
N PRO A 157 16.08 -7.17 20.72
CA PRO A 157 16.29 -6.44 21.96
C PRO A 157 17.63 -6.85 22.59
N ASP A 158 18.43 -5.86 22.94
CA ASP A 158 19.81 -5.97 23.41
C ASP A 158 19.99 -7.14 24.40
N GLY A 159 20.71 -8.18 23.98
CA GLY A 159 21.10 -9.33 24.81
C GLY A 159 20.14 -10.54 24.87
N ARG A 160 19.02 -10.56 24.14
CA ARG A 160 18.15 -11.76 24.05
C ARG A 160 18.25 -12.42 22.68
N ASN A 161 18.50 -13.74 22.63
CA ASN A 161 18.59 -14.48 21.36
C ASN A 161 17.21 -14.78 20.70
N GLU A 162 16.16 -14.09 21.15
CA GLU A 162 14.77 -14.33 20.82
C GLU A 162 14.09 -13.01 20.47
N VAL A 163 13.32 -13.01 19.39
CA VAL A 163 12.51 -11.88 18.91
C VAL A 163 11.04 -12.25 19.12
N ASP A 164 10.33 -11.39 19.85
CA ASP A 164 8.88 -11.48 19.98
C ASP A 164 8.26 -11.09 18.63
N ILE A 165 7.51 -12.00 18.04
CA ILE A 165 6.81 -11.81 16.77
C ILE A 165 5.32 -12.12 16.87
N SER A 166 4.75 -12.11 18.08
CA SER A 166 3.34 -12.44 18.27
C SER A 166 2.43 -11.58 17.39
N LEU A 167 2.74 -10.28 17.27
CA LEU A 167 1.96 -9.30 16.52
C LEU A 167 2.10 -9.50 15.00
N GLU A 168 3.32 -9.73 14.53
CA GLU A 168 3.64 -9.99 13.12
C GLU A 168 3.00 -11.30 12.66
N ARG A 169 2.98 -12.31 13.53
CA ARG A 169 2.32 -13.60 13.28
C ARG A 169 0.81 -13.47 13.16
N GLU A 170 0.16 -12.78 14.10
CA GLU A 170 -1.30 -12.54 14.05
C GLU A 170 -1.67 -11.81 12.74
N ARG A 171 -0.88 -10.79 12.36
CA ARG A 171 -1.07 -10.08 11.09
C ARG A 171 -0.82 -10.96 9.88
N ALA A 172 0.19 -11.83 9.92
CA ALA A 172 0.45 -12.79 8.85
C ALA A 172 -0.75 -13.72 8.64
N GLU A 173 -1.32 -14.25 9.73
CA GLU A 173 -2.51 -15.11 9.70
C GLU A 173 -3.71 -14.41 9.04
N GLU A 174 -3.96 -13.15 9.38
CA GLU A 174 -5.02 -12.33 8.75
C GLU A 174 -4.76 -12.12 7.24
N LEU A 175 -3.52 -11.78 6.89
CA LEU A 175 -3.13 -11.52 5.50
C LEU A 175 -3.17 -12.77 4.61
N VAL A 176 -2.93 -13.97 5.15
CA VAL A 176 -3.03 -15.24 4.38
C VAL A 176 -4.44 -15.45 3.84
N ALA A 177 -5.47 -15.23 4.68
CA ALA A 177 -6.85 -15.44 4.29
C ALA A 177 -7.27 -14.52 3.14
N ALA A 178 -6.93 -13.23 3.26
CA ALA A 178 -7.20 -12.23 2.23
C ALA A 178 -6.41 -12.52 0.94
N ASN A 179 -5.13 -12.89 1.05
CA ASN A 179 -4.26 -13.17 -0.09
C ASN A 179 -4.83 -14.30 -0.97
N ARG A 180 -5.30 -15.40 -0.35
CA ARG A 180 -5.93 -16.53 -1.07
C ARG A 180 -7.13 -16.11 -1.90
N LEU A 181 -8.00 -15.25 -1.35
CA LEU A 181 -9.18 -14.73 -2.03
C LEU A 181 -8.80 -13.88 -3.25
N TYR A 182 -7.83 -12.98 -3.08
CA TYR A 182 -7.34 -12.13 -4.17
C TYR A 182 -6.64 -12.93 -5.26
N ARG A 183 -5.88 -13.97 -4.90
CA ARG A 183 -5.22 -14.85 -5.87
C ARG A 183 -6.22 -15.61 -6.73
N GLN A 184 -7.28 -16.15 -6.12
CA GLN A 184 -8.35 -16.83 -6.85
C GLN A 184 -9.03 -15.89 -7.86
N SER A 185 -9.23 -14.63 -7.47
CA SER A 185 -9.84 -13.60 -8.31
C SER A 185 -8.91 -13.09 -9.41
N ALA A 186 -7.61 -12.92 -9.11
CA ALA A 186 -6.59 -12.49 -10.07
C ALA A 186 -6.31 -13.55 -11.15
N SER A 187 -6.43 -14.83 -10.80
CA SER A 187 -6.25 -15.95 -11.75
C SER A 187 -7.31 -15.93 -12.87
N GLY A 188 -8.53 -15.45 -12.58
CA GLY A 188 -9.60 -15.34 -13.57
C GLY A 188 -9.49 -14.15 -14.52
N THR A 189 -8.69 -13.13 -14.18
CA THR A 189 -8.54 -11.88 -14.93
C THR A 189 -7.29 -11.83 -15.81
N GLY A 190 -6.46 -12.88 -15.81
CA GLY A 190 -5.30 -13.02 -16.68
C GLY A 190 -4.08 -12.17 -16.28
N ASN A 191 -4.05 -11.61 -15.06
CA ASN A 191 -2.97 -10.73 -14.61
C ASN A 191 -1.83 -11.53 -13.95
N SER A 192 -0.97 -12.14 -14.78
CA SER A 192 0.09 -13.05 -14.35
C SER A 192 1.08 -12.44 -13.34
N SER A 193 1.43 -11.15 -13.48
CA SER A 193 2.32 -10.47 -12.54
C SER A 193 1.73 -10.32 -11.13
N VAL A 194 0.42 -10.07 -11.04
CA VAL A 194 -0.27 -9.97 -9.74
C VAL A 194 -0.40 -11.35 -9.12
N THR A 195 -0.78 -12.36 -9.90
CA THR A 195 -0.87 -13.75 -9.42
C THR A 195 0.48 -14.26 -8.91
N GLN A 196 1.57 -14.01 -9.63
CA GLN A 196 2.92 -14.41 -9.21
C GLN A 196 3.33 -13.71 -7.92
N LEU A 197 3.06 -12.41 -7.78
CA LEU A 197 3.35 -11.68 -6.55
C LEU A 197 2.55 -12.23 -5.36
N LEU A 198 1.25 -12.47 -5.55
CA LEU A 198 0.38 -13.03 -4.52
C LEU A 198 0.86 -14.44 -4.10
N ASP A 199 1.33 -15.26 -5.03
CA ASP A 199 1.95 -16.56 -4.75
C ASP A 199 3.24 -16.44 -3.92
N GLU A 200 4.11 -15.49 -4.26
CA GLU A 200 5.34 -15.25 -3.51
C GLU A 200 5.05 -14.74 -2.09
N LEU A 201 4.05 -13.86 -1.95
CA LEU A 201 3.55 -13.36 -0.66
C LEU A 201 2.91 -14.48 0.17
N GLU A 202 2.04 -15.32 -0.41
CA GLU A 202 1.37 -16.39 0.32
C GLU A 202 2.39 -17.34 0.97
N ARG A 203 3.44 -17.72 0.25
CA ARG A 203 4.49 -18.60 0.78
C ARG A 203 5.17 -18.02 2.01
N LEU A 204 5.49 -16.73 1.99
CA LEU A 204 6.14 -16.04 3.11
C LEU A 204 5.18 -15.83 4.28
N LEU A 205 3.94 -15.42 4.00
CA LEU A 205 2.93 -15.20 5.03
C LEU A 205 2.54 -16.50 5.74
N VAL A 206 2.40 -17.62 5.01
CA VAL A 206 2.12 -18.95 5.59
C VAL A 206 3.28 -19.42 6.45
N GLU A 207 4.51 -19.18 6.00
CA GLU A 207 5.69 -19.53 6.78
C GLU A 207 5.79 -18.72 8.08
N LEU A 208 5.53 -17.41 8.02
CA LEU A 208 5.56 -16.57 9.21
C LEU A 208 4.39 -16.91 10.17
N ALA A 209 3.20 -17.17 9.64
CA ALA A 209 2.05 -17.64 10.42
C ALA A 209 2.32 -18.98 11.13
N ALA A 210 3.11 -19.87 10.53
CA ALA A 210 3.51 -21.15 11.11
C ALA A 210 4.78 -21.09 11.96
N SER A 211 5.39 -19.91 12.13
CA SER A 211 6.64 -19.75 12.85
C SER A 211 6.44 -19.90 14.36
N PRO A 212 7.42 -20.49 15.08
CA PRO A 212 7.38 -20.59 16.53
C PRO A 212 7.45 -19.20 17.17
N ASP A 213 6.78 -19.05 18.30
CA ASP A 213 6.73 -17.82 19.09
C ASP A 213 7.22 -18.12 20.51
N PRO A 214 8.38 -17.57 20.95
CA PRO A 214 9.23 -16.59 20.27
C PRO A 214 10.11 -17.18 19.15
N LEU A 215 10.52 -16.34 18.19
CA LEU A 215 11.45 -16.72 17.11
C LEU A 215 12.90 -16.56 17.56
N SER A 216 13.77 -17.51 17.20
CA SER A 216 15.21 -17.34 17.40
C SER A 216 15.79 -16.30 16.44
N GLY A 217 16.86 -15.60 16.86
CA GLY A 217 17.55 -14.61 16.02
C GLY A 217 17.97 -15.16 14.65
N GLU A 218 18.54 -16.37 14.60
CA GLU A 218 18.90 -17.03 13.33
C GLU A 218 17.69 -17.37 12.44
N ALA A 219 16.53 -17.67 13.03
CA ALA A 219 15.31 -17.89 12.26
C ALA A 219 14.76 -16.57 11.70
N MET A 220 14.80 -15.50 12.49
CA MET A 220 14.44 -14.15 12.04
C MET A 220 15.34 -13.69 10.89
N GLU A 221 16.65 -13.85 11.01
CA GLU A 221 17.60 -13.45 9.96
C GLU A 221 17.34 -14.20 8.65
N ARG A 222 17.00 -15.50 8.70
CA ARG A 222 16.60 -16.27 7.50
C ARG A 222 15.30 -15.76 6.86
N VAL A 223 14.37 -15.24 7.66
CA VAL A 223 13.14 -14.62 7.13
C VAL A 223 13.49 -13.29 6.46
N GLN A 224 14.25 -12.42 7.11
CA GLN A 224 14.69 -11.13 6.57
C GLN A 224 15.51 -11.30 5.28
N GLN A 225 16.47 -12.24 5.26
CA GLN A 225 17.27 -12.56 4.08
C GLN A 225 16.39 -13.02 2.90
N ARG A 226 15.28 -13.72 3.14
CA ARG A 226 14.38 -14.13 2.04
C ARG A 226 13.49 -13.01 1.54
N VAL A 227 13.03 -12.13 2.43
CA VAL A 227 12.31 -10.91 2.03
C VAL A 227 13.21 -10.06 1.13
N ALA A 228 14.49 -9.92 1.50
CA ALA A 228 15.51 -9.23 0.72
C ALA A 228 15.87 -9.98 -0.58
N ALA A 229 16.20 -11.28 -0.52
CA ALA A 229 16.67 -12.05 -1.67
C ALA A 229 15.63 -12.22 -2.79
N LYS A 230 14.34 -12.09 -2.46
CA LYS A 230 13.25 -12.14 -3.46
C LYS A 230 12.86 -10.76 -3.98
N ASP A 231 13.53 -9.69 -3.54
CA ASP A 231 13.18 -8.30 -3.81
C ASP A 231 11.70 -8.03 -3.58
N LEU A 232 11.10 -8.69 -2.57
CA LEU A 232 9.65 -8.79 -2.46
C LEU A 232 9.03 -7.41 -2.21
N LEU A 233 9.66 -6.59 -1.37
CA LEU A 233 9.27 -5.19 -1.12
C LEU A 233 9.28 -4.36 -2.41
N PHE A 234 10.29 -4.54 -3.26
CA PHE A 234 10.37 -3.85 -4.55
C PHE A 234 9.27 -4.31 -5.49
N LYS A 235 9.03 -5.62 -5.61
CA LYS A 235 7.95 -6.18 -6.44
C LYS A 235 6.57 -5.71 -5.97
N VAL A 236 6.31 -5.70 -4.66
CA VAL A 236 5.07 -5.17 -4.09
C VAL A 236 4.87 -3.71 -4.49
N ARG A 237 5.91 -2.87 -4.36
CA ARG A 237 5.85 -1.44 -4.73
C ARG A 237 5.61 -1.22 -6.21
N VAL A 238 6.28 -1.98 -7.09
CA VAL A 238 6.09 -1.87 -8.54
C VAL A 238 4.67 -2.27 -8.93
N VAL A 239 4.17 -3.40 -8.40
CA VAL A 239 2.82 -3.88 -8.72
C VAL A 239 1.75 -2.96 -8.13
N SER A 240 1.91 -2.44 -6.91
CA SER A 240 0.96 -1.49 -6.32
C SER A 240 0.90 -0.19 -7.14
N THR A 241 2.04 0.31 -7.61
CA THR A 241 2.10 1.49 -8.49
C THR A 241 1.41 1.23 -9.83
N ALA A 242 1.66 0.06 -10.44
CA ALA A 242 1.02 -0.33 -11.70
C ALA A 242 -0.50 -0.50 -11.56
N LEU A 243 -0.98 -1.05 -10.45
CA LEU A 243 -2.41 -1.18 -10.15
C LEU A 243 -3.07 0.19 -9.97
N ARG A 244 -2.44 1.12 -9.24
CA ARG A 244 -2.94 2.50 -9.08
C ARG A 244 -3.02 3.24 -10.41
N ALA A 245 -2.02 3.11 -11.27
CA ALA A 245 -2.04 3.71 -12.61
C ALA A 245 -3.22 3.16 -13.45
N ARG A 246 -3.47 1.84 -13.39
CA ARG A 246 -4.61 1.21 -14.08
C ARG A 246 -5.95 1.70 -13.54
N GLN A 247 -6.10 1.80 -12.22
CA GLN A 247 -7.31 2.34 -11.59
C GLN A 247 -7.60 3.78 -12.07
N GLN A 248 -6.58 4.63 -12.13
CA GLN A 248 -6.71 6.01 -12.60
C GLN A 248 -7.12 6.07 -14.07
N HIS A 249 -6.52 5.24 -14.93
CA HIS A 249 -6.92 5.13 -16.34
C HIS A 249 -8.39 4.68 -16.50
N GLN A 250 -8.84 3.68 -15.74
CA GLN A 250 -10.23 3.22 -15.75
C GLN A 250 -11.22 4.27 -15.20
N GLN A 251 -10.79 5.10 -14.24
CA GLN A 251 -11.58 6.23 -13.76
C GLN A 251 -11.76 7.31 -14.83
N GLN A 252 -10.70 7.61 -15.58
CA GLN A 252 -10.74 8.62 -16.65
C GLN A 252 -11.56 8.17 -17.87
N THR A 253 -11.49 6.89 -18.25
CA THR A 253 -12.28 6.36 -19.37
C THR A 253 -13.76 6.20 -19.02
N GLY A 254 -14.07 5.77 -17.80
CA GLY A 254 -15.46 5.68 -17.31
C GLY A 254 -16.14 7.03 -17.11
N GLY A 255 -15.38 8.07 -16.71
CA GLY A 255 -15.91 9.44 -16.54
C GLY A 255 -16.20 10.16 -17.87
N ARG A 256 -15.55 9.77 -18.97
CA ARG A 256 -15.70 10.41 -20.29
C ARG A 256 -16.86 9.87 -21.12
N ALA A 257 -17.38 8.68 -20.77
CA ALA A 257 -18.56 8.09 -21.40
C ALA A 257 -19.89 8.50 -20.75
N GLY A 258 -19.84 9.27 -19.66
CA GLY A 258 -21.01 9.74 -18.91
C GLY A 258 -21.28 11.25 -19.01
N ALA A 259 -20.65 11.95 -19.97
CA ALA A 259 -20.86 13.37 -20.23
C ALA A 259 -21.45 13.58 -21.63
#